data_AF-A0A7K7DIM9-F1
#
_entry.id   AF-A0A7K7DIM9-F1
#
_cell.length_a   1.000
_cell.length_b   1.000
_cell.length_c   1.000
_cell.angle_alpha   90.00
_cell.angle_beta   90.00
_cell.angle_gamma   90.00
#
_symmetry.space_group_name_H-M   'P 1'
#
loop_
_entity.id
_entity.type
_entity.pdbx_description
1 polymer ?
#
loop_
_entity_poly.entity_id
_entity_poly.type
_entity_poly.pdbx_seq_one_letter_code
_entity_poly.pdbx_strand_id
1 'polypeptide(L)' 'HRVKEIGSTMSGRKGTDDSMTLQSQKFQIGDYLDIAITPPNRAPPPSSRMRPY' A
#
# COMPACT_ATOMS: atom_id res chain seq x y z
N HIS A 1 14.24 -9.17 -8.57
CA HIS A 1 13.76 -8.71 -7.26
C HIS A 1 12.31 -9.12 -7.09
N ARG A 2 11.92 -9.64 -5.92
CA ARG A 2 10.52 -9.94 -5.59
C ARG A 2 9.99 -8.83 -4.70
N VAL A 3 8.84 -8.26 -5.08
CA VAL A 3 8.16 -7.23 -4.29
C VAL A 3 7.13 -7.92 -3.40
N LYS A 4 7.04 -7.48 -2.14
CA LYS A 4 6.01 -7.91 -1.17
C LYS A 4 5.33 -6.66 -0.64
N GLU A 5 4.02 -6.59 -0.77
CA GLU A 5 3.22 -5.55 -0.12
C GLU A 5 3.17 -5.82 1.39
N ILE A 6 3.44 -4.79 2.19
CA ILE A 6 3.53 -4.92 3.65
C ILE A 6 2.45 -4.15 4.41
N GLY A 7 1.97 -3.02 3.90
CA GLY A 7 0.93 -2.23 4.57
C GLY A 7 0.75 -0.85 3.97
N SER A 8 -0.14 -0.05 4.55
CA SER A 8 -0.43 1.31 4.10
C SER A 8 -0.66 2.27 5.26
N THR A 9 -0.37 3.56 5.04
CA THR A 9 -0.64 4.63 6.02
C THR A 9 -1.35 5.80 5.35
N MET A 10 -2.02 6.62 6.16
CA MET A 10 -2.72 7.81 5.69
C MET A 10 -2.43 9.00 6.62
N SER A 11 -2.06 10.13 6.02
CA SER A 11 -1.81 11.36 6.78
C SER A 11 -3.04 11.79 7.58
N GLY A 12 -2.84 12.14 8.86
CA GLY A 12 -3.91 12.59 9.75
C GLY A 12 -4.90 11.51 10.20
N ARG A 13 -4.67 10.23 9.88
CA ARG A 13 -5.56 9.12 10.26
C ARG A 13 -4.78 7.98 10.88
N LYS A 14 -5.18 7.55 12.08
CA LYS A 14 -4.63 6.34 12.71
C LYS A 14 -5.11 5.09 11.96
N GLY A 15 -4.16 4.30 11.45
CA GLY A 15 -4.38 3.03 10.76
C GLY A 15 -3.99 1.81 11.61
N THR A 16 -4.33 0.62 11.12
CA THR A 16 -3.93 -0.66 11.75
C THR A 16 -2.44 -0.95 11.57
N ASP A 17 -1.86 -0.41 10.50
CA ASP A 17 -0.48 -0.71 10.09
C ASP A 17 0.52 0.33 10.64
N ASP A 18 0.06 1.36 11.36
CA ASP A 18 0.90 2.46 11.86
C ASP A 18 1.98 1.98 12.83
N SER A 19 1.73 0.88 13.56
CA SER A 19 2.70 0.27 14.47
C SER A 19 3.56 -0.81 13.80
N MET A 20 3.44 -1.00 12.49
CA MET A 20 4.24 -1.98 11.76
C MET A 20 5.72 -1.57 11.76
N THR A 21 6.61 -2.56 11.81
CA THR A 21 8.07 -2.35 11.87
C THR A 21 8.79 -3.16 10.81
N LEU A 22 9.95 -2.70 10.36
CA LEU A 22 10.80 -3.42 9.41
C LEU A 22 11.17 -4.83 9.90
N GLN A 23 11.45 -4.97 11.21
CA GLN A 23 11.73 -6.26 11.83
C GLN A 23 10.56 -7.25 11.70
N SER A 24 9.31 -6.79 11.91
CA SER A 24 8.12 -7.66 11.81
C SER A 24 7.89 -8.18 10.39
N GLN A 25 8.40 -7.45 9.38
CA GLN A 25 8.34 -7.83 7.98
C GLN A 25 9.58 -8.59 7.48
N LYS A 26 10.51 -8.93 8.38
CA LYS A 26 11.77 -9.62 8.08
C LYS A 26 12.64 -8.87 7.07
N PHE A 27 12.56 -7.54 7.06
CA PHE A 27 13.40 -6.69 6.22
C PHE A 27 14.87 -6.79 6.64
N GLN A 28 15.77 -6.90 5.68
CA GLN A 28 17.21 -7.03 5.89
C GLN A 28 17.98 -5.84 5.32
N ILE A 29 19.20 -5.65 5.82
CA ILE A 29 20.11 -4.65 5.26
C ILE A 29 20.45 -5.06 3.82
N GLY A 30 20.25 -4.14 2.88
CA GLY A 30 20.38 -4.39 1.44
C GLY A 30 19.05 -4.62 0.73
N ASP A 31 17.96 -4.78 1.47
CA ASP A 31 16.61 -4.74 0.90
C ASP A 31 16.22 -3.29 0.53
N TYR A 32 15.25 -3.16 -0.37
CA TYR A 32 14.69 -1.89 -0.81
C TYR A 32 13.23 -1.79 -0.40
N LEU A 33 12.78 -0.57 -0.11
CA LEU A 33 11.37 -0.24 0.12
C LEU A 33 10.83 0.52 -1.08
N ASP A 34 9.66 0.10 -1.56
CA ASP A 34 8.88 0.83 -2.54
C ASP A 34 7.68 1.49 -1.84
N ILE A 35 7.43 2.77 -2.11
CA ILE A 35 6.39 3.57 -1.46
C ILE A 35 5.55 4.25 -2.53
N ALA A 36 4.36 3.70 -2.78
CA ALA A 36 3.37 4.33 -3.64
C ALA A 36 2.58 5.40 -2.86
N ILE A 37 2.74 6.67 -3.25
CA ILE A 37 1.99 7.80 -2.65
C ILE A 37 0.79 8.12 -3.54
N THR A 38 -0.41 8.09 -2.98
CA THR A 38 -1.65 8.47 -3.68
C THR A 38 -2.34 9.64 -2.99
N PRO A 39 -2.97 10.56 -3.75
CA PRO A 39 -3.76 11.63 -3.15
C PRO A 39 -4.98 11.08 -2.39
N PRO A 40 -5.49 11.83 -1.40
CA PRO A 40 -6.71 11.46 -0.69
C PRO A 40 -7.92 11.42 -1.64
N ASN A 41 -8.92 10.59 -1.32
CA ASN A 41 -10.16 10.42 -2.09
C ASN A 41 -9.97 9.91 -3.52
N ARG A 42 -9.15 8.88 -3.72
CA ARG A 42 -9.11 8.16 -4.99
C ARG A 42 -10.53 7.66 -5.31
N ALA A 43 -11.15 8.23 -6.34
CA ALA A 43 -12.41 7.70 -6.85
C ALA A 43 -12.19 6.21 -7.12
N PRO A 44 -13.13 5.32 -6.71
CA PRO A 44 -13.03 3.91 -7.07
C PRO A 44 -12.78 3.83 -8.59
N PRO A 45 -11.88 2.95 -9.05
CA PRO A 45 -11.64 2.79 -10.48
C PRO A 45 -13.01 2.68 -11.15
N PRO A 46 -13.26 3.40 -12.27
CA PRO A 46 -14.56 3.37 -12.92
C PRO A 46 -14.90 1.90 -13.05
N SER A 47 -15.98 1.49 -12.38
CA SER A 47 -16.45 0.12 -12.46
C SER A 47 -16.43 -0.20 -13.94
N SER A 48 -15.72 -1.27 -14.31
CA SER A 48 -15.83 -1.83 -15.65
C SER A 48 -17.31 -2.14 -15.81
N ARG A 49 -18.08 -1.15 -16.26
CA ARG A 49 -19.49 -1.28 -16.60
C ARG A 49 -19.45 -2.36 -17.65
N MET A 50 -19.84 -3.54 -17.19
CA MET A 50 -20.06 -4.76 -17.94
C MET A 50 -20.45 -4.37 -19.36
N ARG A 51 -19.49 -4.46 -20.29
CA ARG A 51 -19.78 -4.24 -21.71
C ARG A 51 -20.65 -5.43 -22.13
N PRO A 52 -21.90 -5.23 -22.54
CA PRO A 52 -22.67 -6.31 -23.16
C PRO A 52 -21.98 -6.65 -24.49
N TYR A 53 -21.87 -7.95 -24.77
CA TYR A 53 -21.41 -8.46 -26.07
C TYR A 53 -22.37 -8.07 -27.19
#